data_AF-A0A1M2Z4T7-F1
#
_entry.id   AF-A0A1M2Z4T7-F1
#
_cell.length_a   1.000
_cell.length_b   1.000
_cell.length_c   1.000
_cell.angle_alpha   90.00
_cell.angle_beta   90.00
_cell.angle_gamma   90.00
#
_symmetry.space_group_name_H-M   'P 1'
#
loop_
_entity.id
_entity.type
_entity.pdbx_description
1 polymer ?
#
loop_
_entity_poly.entity_id
_entity_poly.type
_entity_poly.pdbx_seq_one_letter_code
_entity_poly.pdbx_strand_id
1 'polypeptide(L)'
;MSGAVANDAATVEPNFAPPWKAVDAYLKHLAGAGVLVSHGYGMALASKFAEPWKARTLAEKRRTDVMQAAVQTVDWILAQLPGDERGTMTGDSWLNTIHAESGMTYRAALQADLEVPKIAGEIDAIVDMLEKRGPLPQGAVGLPIGAAIERRKAQMAKQADELRAKRMEEAKRLRLSRHDRLCVDAEKELSGPDLGNFLNTKRDDLSGMTPLESAQDSETGLNRARNVLFDLVRQRAREAEADAERKRYQEKITADAKRSLPPEHADTFLNGRDDDLGRTTPLLFAKDDSTYRKALKKLSEWQREFGQPF
;
A
#
# COMPACT_ATOMS: atom_id res chain seq x y z
N MET A 1 -15.95 -40.61 -69.58
CA MET A 1 -15.59 -41.81 -70.37
C MET A 1 -14.46 -42.60 -69.69
N SER A 2 -14.69 -43.18 -68.51
CA SER A 2 -13.68 -43.97 -67.78
C SER A 2 -14.20 -45.34 -67.28
N GLY A 3 -15.52 -45.59 -67.40
CA GLY A 3 -16.14 -46.87 -67.01
C GLY A 3 -16.00 -47.99 -68.05
N ALA A 4 -15.67 -47.68 -69.31
CA ALA A 4 -15.54 -48.69 -70.37
C ALA A 4 -14.25 -49.51 -70.23
N VAL A 5 -13.13 -48.87 -69.88
CA VAL A 5 -11.81 -49.53 -69.78
C VAL A 5 -11.71 -50.44 -68.53
N ALA A 6 -12.45 -50.10 -67.46
CA ALA A 6 -12.46 -50.90 -66.23
C ALA A 6 -13.24 -52.22 -66.35
N ASN A 7 -14.21 -52.29 -67.27
CA ASN A 7 -14.93 -53.55 -67.56
C ASN A 7 -14.10 -54.50 -68.42
N ASP A 8 -13.17 -54.00 -69.25
CA ASP A 8 -12.31 -54.84 -70.10
C ASP A 8 -11.22 -55.58 -69.30
N ALA A 9 -10.76 -55.04 -68.17
CA ALA A 9 -9.74 -55.68 -67.32
C ALA A 9 -10.25 -56.95 -66.62
N ALA A 10 -11.55 -57.03 -66.29
CA ALA A 10 -12.17 -58.21 -65.69
C ALA A 10 -12.25 -59.41 -66.65
N THR A 11 -12.07 -59.17 -67.96
CA THR A 11 -12.04 -60.19 -69.01
C THR A 11 -10.66 -60.87 -69.14
N VAL A 12 -9.60 -60.27 -68.62
CA VAL A 12 -8.20 -60.75 -68.77
C VAL A 12 -7.68 -61.48 -67.52
N GLU A 13 -8.11 -61.08 -66.31
CA GLU A 13 -7.84 -61.81 -65.07
C GLU A 13 -9.11 -61.90 -64.20
N PRO A 14 -9.70 -63.10 -64.04
CA PRO A 14 -10.97 -63.28 -63.31
C PRO A 14 -10.94 -62.84 -61.83
N ASN A 15 -9.73 -62.73 -61.26
CA ASN A 15 -9.50 -62.37 -59.86
C ASN A 15 -9.07 -60.91 -59.67
N PHE A 16 -8.88 -60.14 -60.75
CA PHE A 16 -8.53 -58.72 -60.63
C PHE A 16 -9.78 -57.92 -60.26
N ALA A 17 -9.90 -57.53 -58.99
CA ALA A 17 -10.90 -56.58 -58.54
C ALA A 17 -10.34 -55.15 -58.71
N PRO A 18 -10.95 -54.29 -59.54
CA PRO A 18 -10.58 -52.88 -59.58
C PRO A 18 -10.67 -52.27 -58.18
N PRO A 19 -9.77 -51.32 -57.79
CA PRO A 19 -9.72 -50.78 -56.42
C PRO A 19 -11.07 -50.29 -55.89
N TRP A 20 -11.90 -49.69 -56.75
CA TRP A 20 -13.25 -49.24 -56.39
C TRP A 20 -14.19 -50.40 -56.02
N LYS A 21 -14.07 -51.57 -56.67
CA LYS A 21 -14.89 -52.76 -56.40
C LYS A 21 -14.50 -53.43 -55.09
N ALA A 22 -13.21 -53.40 -54.74
CA ALA A 22 -12.73 -53.85 -53.44
C ALA A 22 -13.21 -52.93 -52.30
N VAL A 23 -13.15 -51.60 -52.50
CA VAL A 23 -13.69 -50.63 -51.54
C VAL A 23 -15.21 -50.78 -51.39
N ASP A 24 -15.95 -50.92 -52.48
CA ASP A 24 -17.40 -51.15 -52.45
C ASP A 24 -17.78 -52.46 -51.74
N ALA A 25 -17.07 -53.56 -52.02
CA ALA A 25 -17.26 -54.83 -51.32
C ALA A 25 -16.98 -54.72 -49.82
N TYR A 26 -15.94 -53.98 -49.43
CA TYR A 26 -15.61 -53.73 -48.02
C TYR A 26 -16.67 -52.84 -47.33
N LEU A 27 -17.14 -51.78 -47.99
CA LEU A 27 -18.22 -50.93 -47.46
C LEU A 27 -19.53 -51.71 -47.31
N LYS A 28 -19.87 -52.60 -48.27
CA LYS A 28 -21.01 -53.52 -48.18
C LYS A 28 -20.85 -54.52 -47.04
N HIS A 29 -19.64 -55.04 -46.82
CA HIS A 29 -19.34 -55.91 -45.70
C HIS A 29 -19.54 -55.17 -44.35
N LEU A 30 -19.03 -53.95 -44.21
CA LEU A 30 -19.22 -53.12 -43.01
C LEU A 30 -20.68 -52.72 -42.79
N ALA A 31 -21.45 -52.52 -43.86
CA ALA A 31 -22.89 -52.31 -43.79
C ALA A 31 -23.63 -53.55 -43.30
N GLY A 32 -23.29 -54.72 -43.85
CA GLY A 32 -23.84 -56.01 -43.42
C GLY A 32 -23.51 -56.36 -41.96
N ALA A 33 -22.35 -55.93 -41.47
CA ALA A 33 -21.94 -56.04 -40.06
C ALA A 33 -22.61 -54.99 -39.13
N GLY A 34 -23.43 -54.08 -39.68
CA GLY A 34 -24.08 -53.02 -38.92
C GLY A 34 -23.13 -51.97 -38.36
N VAL A 35 -21.95 -51.81 -38.99
CA VAL A 35 -20.95 -50.76 -38.69
C VAL A 35 -21.26 -49.49 -39.48
N LEU A 36 -21.76 -49.63 -40.70
CA LEU A 36 -22.25 -48.54 -41.53
C LEU A 36 -23.78 -48.60 -41.69
N VAL A 37 -24.42 -47.45 -41.80
CA VAL A 37 -25.83 -47.27 -42.14
C VAL A 37 -25.94 -46.42 -43.39
N SER A 38 -26.89 -46.74 -44.27
CA SER A 38 -27.17 -45.88 -45.43
C SER A 38 -27.77 -44.56 -44.94
N HIS A 39 -27.20 -43.45 -45.39
CA HIS A 39 -27.65 -42.10 -45.07
C HIS A 39 -27.63 -41.23 -46.34
N GLY A 40 -28.81 -40.96 -46.89
CA GLY A 40 -28.95 -40.25 -48.18
C GLY A 40 -28.29 -41.03 -49.32
N TYR A 41 -27.44 -40.37 -50.10
CA TYR A 41 -26.68 -40.98 -51.21
C TYR A 41 -25.35 -41.63 -50.78
N GLY A 42 -25.11 -41.78 -49.48
CA GLY A 42 -23.85 -42.31 -48.94
C GLY A 42 -24.02 -43.28 -47.78
N MET A 43 -22.89 -43.68 -47.21
CA MET A 43 -22.80 -44.54 -46.03
C MET A 43 -22.24 -43.73 -44.86
N ALA A 44 -22.87 -43.82 -43.69
CA ALA A 44 -22.42 -43.18 -42.46
C ALA A 44 -22.11 -44.24 -41.40
N LEU A 45 -21.25 -43.92 -40.43
CA LEU A 45 -21.00 -44.80 -39.29
C LEU A 45 -22.30 -44.95 -38.47
N ALA A 46 -22.65 -46.18 -38.09
CA ALA A 46 -23.79 -46.42 -37.21
C ALA A 46 -23.59 -45.70 -35.87
N SER A 47 -24.67 -45.18 -35.27
CA SER A 47 -24.64 -44.34 -34.06
C SER A 47 -23.81 -44.95 -32.91
N LYS A 48 -23.92 -46.28 -32.71
CA LYS A 48 -23.17 -47.06 -31.70
C LYS A 48 -21.64 -47.00 -31.85
N PHE A 49 -21.15 -46.70 -33.05
CA PHE A 49 -19.72 -46.50 -33.32
C PHE A 49 -19.38 -45.02 -33.55
N ALA A 50 -20.34 -44.23 -34.06
CA ALA A 50 -20.11 -42.85 -34.46
C ALA A 50 -19.75 -41.98 -33.25
N GLU A 51 -20.44 -42.14 -32.13
CA GLU A 51 -20.19 -41.35 -30.93
C GLU A 51 -18.84 -41.68 -30.28
N PRO A 52 -18.47 -42.96 -30.03
CA PRO A 52 -17.12 -43.30 -29.57
C PRO A 52 -16.01 -42.86 -30.53
N TRP A 53 -16.24 -42.99 -31.85
CA TRP A 53 -15.27 -42.55 -32.86
C TRP A 53 -15.06 -41.04 -32.82
N LYS A 54 -16.13 -40.24 -32.86
CA LYS A 54 -16.05 -38.78 -32.74
C LYS A 54 -15.39 -38.35 -31.43
N ALA A 55 -15.74 -38.98 -30.31
CA ALA A 55 -15.14 -38.69 -29.01
C ALA A 55 -13.63 -38.97 -29.03
N ARG A 56 -13.20 -40.10 -29.59
CA ARG A 56 -11.78 -40.44 -29.77
C ARG A 56 -11.06 -39.44 -30.67
N THR A 57 -11.61 -39.13 -31.85
CA THR A 57 -10.99 -38.18 -32.78
C THR A 57 -10.91 -36.78 -32.19
N LEU A 58 -11.92 -36.34 -31.45
CA LEU A 58 -11.92 -35.05 -30.76
C LEU A 58 -10.86 -35.01 -29.65
N ALA A 59 -10.74 -36.08 -28.85
CA ALA A 59 -9.71 -36.19 -27.83
C ALA A 59 -8.29 -36.18 -28.44
N GLU A 60 -8.08 -36.89 -29.54
CA GLU A 60 -6.79 -36.93 -30.25
C GLU A 60 -6.42 -35.56 -30.83
N LYS A 61 -7.39 -34.86 -31.45
CA LYS A 61 -7.20 -33.47 -31.91
C LYS A 61 -6.82 -32.56 -30.76
N ARG A 62 -7.58 -32.58 -29.66
CA ARG A 62 -7.29 -31.76 -28.46
C ARG A 62 -5.89 -32.01 -27.92
N ARG A 63 -5.46 -33.27 -27.82
CA ARG A 63 -4.09 -33.61 -27.38
C ARG A 63 -3.02 -33.04 -28.30
N THR A 64 -3.27 -33.09 -29.60
CA THR A 64 -2.36 -32.53 -30.61
C THR A 64 -2.29 -31.02 -30.50
N ASP A 65 -3.44 -30.35 -30.37
CA ASP A 65 -3.55 -28.90 -30.23
C ASP A 65 -2.84 -28.41 -28.96
N VAL A 66 -3.05 -29.09 -27.82
CA VAL A 66 -2.37 -28.78 -26.54
C VAL A 66 -0.87 -28.94 -26.67
N MET A 67 -0.39 -30.03 -27.27
CA MET A 67 1.03 -30.27 -27.47
C MET A 67 1.65 -29.20 -28.38
N GLN A 68 0.97 -28.84 -29.47
CA GLN A 68 1.44 -27.81 -30.39
C GLN A 68 1.48 -26.43 -29.71
N ALA A 69 0.46 -26.08 -28.93
CA ALA A 69 0.44 -24.84 -28.16
C ALA A 69 1.58 -24.79 -27.15
N ALA A 70 1.82 -25.87 -26.40
CA ALA A 70 2.92 -25.95 -25.44
C ALA A 70 4.28 -25.79 -26.14
N VAL A 71 4.52 -26.46 -27.27
CA VAL A 71 5.75 -26.32 -28.06
C VAL A 71 5.94 -24.88 -28.54
N GLN A 72 4.88 -24.23 -29.05
CA GLN A 72 4.96 -22.84 -29.49
C GLN A 72 5.32 -21.88 -28.35
N THR A 73 4.71 -22.05 -27.17
CA THR A 73 5.03 -21.24 -26.00
C THR A 73 6.45 -21.49 -25.52
N VAL A 74 6.91 -22.75 -25.51
CA VAL A 74 8.29 -23.10 -25.15
C VAL A 74 9.29 -22.50 -26.14
N ASP A 75 9.04 -22.58 -27.45
CA ASP A 75 9.90 -21.95 -28.45
C ASP A 75 9.95 -20.42 -28.26
N TRP A 76 8.83 -19.79 -27.90
CA TRP A 76 8.80 -18.38 -27.55
C TRP A 76 9.65 -18.10 -26.29
N ILE A 77 9.53 -18.90 -25.23
CA ILE A 77 10.35 -18.78 -24.01
C ILE A 77 11.84 -18.87 -24.37
N LEU A 78 12.23 -19.88 -25.14
CA LEU A 78 13.61 -20.11 -25.55
C LEU A 78 14.14 -18.95 -26.41
N ALA A 79 13.29 -18.28 -27.20
CA ALA A 79 13.67 -17.11 -27.98
C ALA A 79 13.92 -15.86 -27.12
N GLN A 80 13.38 -15.79 -25.90
CA GLN A 80 13.67 -14.70 -24.95
C GLN A 80 15.01 -14.89 -24.22
N LEU A 81 15.58 -16.10 -24.27
CA LEU A 81 16.84 -16.40 -23.60
C LEU A 81 18.04 -15.99 -24.46
N PRO A 82 19.13 -15.51 -23.85
CA PRO A 82 20.43 -15.40 -24.50
C PRO A 82 20.86 -16.73 -25.14
N GLY A 83 21.55 -16.67 -26.28
CA GLY A 83 21.90 -17.86 -27.07
C GLY A 83 22.82 -18.84 -26.34
N ASP A 84 23.66 -18.35 -25.44
CA ASP A 84 24.52 -19.11 -24.54
C ASP A 84 23.75 -19.89 -23.46
N GLU A 85 22.61 -19.35 -23.00
CA GLU A 85 21.72 -20.02 -22.03
C GLU A 85 20.81 -21.04 -22.70
N ARG A 86 20.29 -20.72 -23.89
CA ARG A 86 19.40 -21.59 -24.67
C ARG A 86 20.10 -22.89 -25.08
N GLY A 87 21.39 -22.83 -25.42
CA GLY A 87 22.12 -23.95 -26.00
C GLY A 87 21.46 -24.40 -27.32
N THR A 88 21.31 -25.72 -27.49
CA THR A 88 20.67 -26.33 -28.68
C THR A 88 19.21 -26.74 -28.46
N MET A 89 18.58 -26.32 -27.35
CA MET A 89 17.21 -26.71 -27.02
C MET A 89 16.20 -26.06 -27.99
N THR A 90 15.25 -26.87 -28.44
CA THR A 90 14.03 -26.50 -29.18
C THR A 90 12.79 -27.02 -28.46
N GLY A 91 11.60 -26.51 -28.78
CA GLY A 91 10.35 -27.03 -28.23
C GLY A 91 10.15 -28.52 -28.52
N ASP A 92 10.55 -29.00 -29.70
CA ASP A 92 10.52 -30.43 -30.04
C ASP A 92 11.51 -31.27 -29.22
N SER A 93 12.72 -30.75 -28.95
CA SER A 93 13.67 -31.47 -28.09
C SER A 93 13.22 -31.47 -26.63
N TRP A 94 12.58 -30.39 -26.17
CA TRP A 94 12.01 -30.28 -24.83
C TRP A 94 10.94 -31.35 -24.57
N LEU A 95 10.09 -31.67 -25.55
CA LEU A 95 9.09 -32.74 -25.42
C LEU A 95 9.70 -34.11 -25.05
N ASN A 96 10.97 -34.33 -25.40
CA ASN A 96 11.68 -35.58 -25.11
C ASN A 96 12.45 -35.53 -23.77
N THR A 97 12.43 -34.41 -23.06
CA THR A 97 13.01 -34.29 -21.72
C THR A 97 12.07 -34.91 -20.67
N ILE A 98 12.65 -35.31 -19.54
CA ILE A 98 11.93 -36.01 -18.47
C ILE A 98 11.21 -34.99 -17.57
N HIS A 99 9.90 -35.17 -17.42
CA HIS A 99 9.09 -34.48 -16.43
C HIS A 99 9.39 -35.07 -15.05
N ALA A 100 9.88 -34.24 -14.14
CA ALA A 100 10.46 -34.68 -12.87
C ALA A 100 9.45 -35.43 -11.97
N GLU A 101 8.17 -35.05 -12.02
CA GLU A 101 7.17 -35.62 -11.11
C GLU A 101 6.59 -36.94 -11.60
N SER A 102 6.30 -37.05 -12.90
CA SER A 102 5.75 -38.28 -13.47
C SER A 102 6.82 -39.29 -13.90
N GLY A 103 8.08 -38.85 -14.02
CA GLY A 103 9.18 -39.67 -14.57
C GLY A 103 9.04 -39.98 -16.06
N MET A 104 8.01 -39.46 -16.72
CA MET A 104 7.75 -39.64 -18.15
C MET A 104 8.36 -38.49 -18.96
N THR A 105 8.45 -38.65 -20.28
CA THR A 105 8.76 -37.51 -21.14
C THR A 105 7.61 -36.50 -21.13
N TYR A 106 7.88 -35.21 -21.35
CA TYR A 106 6.82 -34.20 -21.48
C TYR A 106 5.80 -34.56 -22.57
N ARG A 107 6.25 -35.18 -23.67
CA ARG A 107 5.37 -35.74 -24.70
C ARG A 107 4.36 -36.74 -24.12
N ALA A 108 4.84 -37.70 -23.34
CA ALA A 108 3.97 -38.72 -22.73
C ALA A 108 3.09 -38.13 -21.62
N ALA A 109 3.61 -37.19 -20.82
CA ALA A 109 2.86 -36.51 -19.77
C ALA A 109 1.70 -35.67 -20.33
N LEU A 110 1.93 -34.94 -21.43
CA LEU A 110 0.87 -34.19 -22.11
C LEU A 110 -0.15 -35.11 -22.79
N GLN A 111 0.25 -36.29 -23.24
CA GLN A 111 -0.68 -37.29 -23.80
C GLN A 111 -1.53 -38.00 -22.73
N ALA A 112 -1.05 -38.05 -21.49
CA ALA A 112 -1.75 -38.67 -20.36
C ALA A 112 -2.90 -37.81 -19.79
N ASP A 113 -3.09 -36.58 -20.30
CA ASP A 113 -4.09 -35.57 -19.94
C ASP A 113 -4.07 -35.08 -18.47
N LEU A 114 -3.65 -35.90 -17.51
CA LEU A 114 -3.68 -35.62 -16.06
C LEU A 114 -2.72 -34.48 -15.66
N GLU A 115 -1.55 -34.43 -16.28
CA GLU A 115 -0.48 -33.46 -15.96
C GLU A 115 -0.58 -32.15 -16.77
N VAL A 116 -1.46 -32.11 -17.77
CA VAL A 116 -1.58 -30.97 -18.71
C VAL A 116 -1.82 -29.64 -17.99
N PRO A 117 -2.78 -29.51 -17.04
CA PRO A 117 -3.03 -28.22 -16.39
C PRO A 117 -1.83 -27.71 -15.58
N LYS A 118 -1.07 -28.63 -14.98
CA LYS A 118 0.07 -28.29 -14.15
C LYS A 118 1.25 -27.83 -15.01
N ILE A 119 1.60 -28.60 -16.04
CA ILE A 119 2.66 -28.25 -16.98
C ILE A 119 2.34 -26.91 -17.66
N ALA A 120 1.10 -26.70 -18.10
CA ALA A 120 0.66 -25.44 -18.68
C ALA A 120 0.81 -24.27 -17.69
N GLY A 121 0.36 -24.42 -16.45
CA GLY A 121 0.49 -23.38 -15.43
C GLY A 121 1.94 -23.02 -15.10
N GLU A 122 2.86 -23.99 -15.09
CA GLU A 122 4.28 -23.70 -14.89
C GLU A 122 4.91 -23.00 -16.10
N ILE A 123 4.53 -23.37 -17.33
CA ILE A 123 4.93 -22.67 -18.56
C ILE A 123 4.42 -21.21 -18.53
N ASP A 124 3.16 -21.00 -18.19
CA ASP A 124 2.55 -19.67 -18.09
C ASP A 124 3.25 -18.81 -17.03
N ALA A 125 3.61 -19.39 -15.87
CA ALA A 125 4.38 -18.68 -14.85
C ALA A 125 5.77 -18.24 -15.36
N ILE A 126 6.41 -19.03 -16.22
CA ILE A 126 7.67 -18.65 -16.86
C ILE A 126 7.45 -17.51 -17.86
N VAL A 127 6.37 -17.57 -18.64
CA VAL A 127 5.98 -16.48 -19.56
C VAL A 127 5.78 -15.18 -18.78
N ASP A 128 4.97 -15.20 -17.72
CA ASP A 128 4.70 -14.02 -16.90
C ASP A 128 5.96 -13.45 -16.26
N MET A 129 6.90 -14.31 -15.84
CA MET A 129 8.19 -13.90 -15.31
C MET A 129 9.01 -13.14 -16.37
N LEU A 130 9.10 -13.68 -17.59
CA LEU A 130 9.86 -13.08 -18.70
C LEU A 130 9.21 -11.78 -19.18
N GLU A 131 7.89 -11.69 -19.17
CA GLU A 131 7.14 -10.46 -19.43
C GLU A 131 7.23 -9.45 -18.27
N LYS A 132 7.87 -9.82 -17.16
CA LYS A 132 8.03 -9.01 -15.94
C LYS A 132 6.71 -8.71 -15.21
N ARG A 133 5.65 -9.47 -15.48
CA ARG A 133 4.29 -9.29 -14.94
C ARG A 133 3.99 -10.20 -13.75
N GLY A 134 4.71 -11.31 -13.60
CA GLY A 134 4.41 -12.32 -12.60
C GLY A 134 5.46 -12.53 -11.50
N PRO A 135 5.14 -13.42 -10.55
CA PRO A 135 6.09 -13.95 -9.57
C PRO A 135 7.14 -14.83 -10.25
N LEU A 136 8.12 -15.28 -9.47
CA LEU A 136 9.08 -16.28 -9.94
C LEU A 136 8.39 -17.65 -10.06
N PRO A 137 8.65 -18.41 -11.13
CA PRO A 137 8.12 -19.76 -11.28
C PRO A 137 8.73 -20.68 -10.21
N GLN A 138 7.96 -21.67 -9.75
CA GLN A 138 8.41 -22.63 -8.74
C GLN A 138 9.41 -23.65 -9.31
N GLY A 139 9.28 -23.97 -10.59
CA GLY A 139 10.11 -24.93 -11.31
C GLY A 139 10.49 -24.40 -12.70
N ALA A 140 11.42 -25.09 -13.34
CA ALA A 140 11.91 -24.73 -14.67
C ALA A 140 11.23 -25.51 -15.81
N VAL A 141 10.36 -26.48 -15.50
CA VAL A 141 9.71 -27.36 -16.49
C VAL A 141 10.72 -28.01 -17.45
N GLY A 142 11.93 -28.31 -16.98
CA GLY A 142 13.02 -28.84 -17.83
C GLY A 142 13.62 -27.85 -18.83
N LEU A 143 13.27 -26.57 -18.77
CA LEU A 143 13.83 -25.50 -19.61
C LEU A 143 15.10 -24.89 -18.99
N PRO A 144 16.05 -24.41 -19.82
CA PRO A 144 17.29 -23.80 -19.36
C PRO A 144 17.11 -22.35 -18.89
N ILE A 145 16.18 -22.10 -17.96
CA ILE A 145 15.82 -20.75 -17.49
C ILE A 145 16.49 -20.32 -16.19
N GLY A 146 17.42 -21.13 -15.66
CA GLY A 146 18.03 -20.88 -14.34
C GLY A 146 18.69 -19.49 -14.22
N ALA A 147 19.46 -19.09 -15.23
CA ALA A 147 20.08 -17.76 -15.26
C ALA A 147 19.06 -16.62 -15.40
N ALA A 148 17.97 -16.83 -16.16
CA ALA A 148 16.88 -15.86 -16.27
C ALA A 148 16.15 -15.65 -14.92
N ILE A 149 15.92 -16.74 -14.17
CA ILE A 149 15.38 -16.69 -12.81
C ILE A 149 16.29 -15.85 -11.90
N GLU A 150 17.61 -16.09 -11.92
CA GLU A 150 18.55 -15.34 -11.09
C GLU A 150 18.62 -13.85 -11.46
N ARG A 151 18.61 -13.51 -12.76
CA ARG A 151 18.49 -12.10 -13.20
C ARG A 151 17.21 -11.45 -12.68
N ARG A 152 16.09 -12.15 -12.75
CA ARG A 152 14.81 -11.63 -12.26
C ARG A 152 14.82 -11.45 -10.75
N LYS A 153 15.36 -12.40 -9.98
CA LYS A 153 15.57 -12.28 -8.53
C LYS A 153 16.39 -11.03 -8.19
N ALA A 154 17.52 -10.83 -8.86
CA ALA A 154 18.37 -9.67 -8.65
C ALA A 154 17.63 -8.35 -8.97
N GLN A 155 16.86 -8.33 -10.06
CA GLN A 155 16.04 -7.17 -10.42
C GLN A 155 14.96 -6.88 -9.36
N MET A 156 14.25 -7.90 -8.88
CA MET A 156 13.22 -7.76 -7.83
C MET A 156 13.82 -7.29 -6.50
N ALA A 157 15.00 -7.81 -6.13
CA ALA A 157 15.72 -7.37 -4.93
C ALA A 157 16.10 -5.88 -5.05
N LYS A 158 16.66 -5.46 -6.19
CA LYS A 158 16.99 -4.06 -6.45
C LYS A 158 15.75 -3.15 -6.37
N GLN A 159 14.62 -3.56 -6.96
CA GLN A 159 13.36 -2.80 -6.88
C GLN A 159 12.83 -2.70 -5.44
N ALA A 160 12.96 -3.78 -4.67
CA ALA A 160 12.58 -3.77 -3.25
C ALA A 160 13.45 -2.82 -2.43
N ASP A 161 14.76 -2.80 -2.69
CA ASP A 161 15.69 -1.89 -2.02
C ASP A 161 15.46 -0.43 -2.42
N GLU A 162 15.20 -0.15 -3.70
CA GLU A 162 14.80 1.19 -4.17
C GLU A 162 13.49 1.64 -3.50
N LEU A 163 12.51 0.76 -3.35
CA LEU A 163 11.24 1.07 -2.68
C LEU A 163 11.46 1.33 -1.18
N ARG A 164 12.32 0.55 -0.51
CA ARG A 164 12.70 0.78 0.90
C ARG A 164 13.40 2.12 1.05
N ALA A 165 14.33 2.45 0.17
CA ALA A 165 15.04 3.72 0.18
C ALA A 165 14.08 4.90 0.02
N LYS A 166 13.15 4.84 -0.96
CA LYS A 166 12.11 5.86 -1.16
C LYS A 166 11.23 6.03 0.09
N ARG A 167 10.78 4.94 0.70
CA ARG A 167 9.98 4.99 1.94
C ARG A 167 10.75 5.65 3.09
N MET A 168 12.04 5.36 3.23
CA MET A 168 12.88 5.98 4.26
C MET A 168 13.08 7.48 4.00
N GLU A 169 13.26 7.88 2.74
CA GLU A 169 13.39 9.28 2.35
C GLU A 169 12.09 10.05 2.59
N GLU A 170 10.94 9.48 2.21
CA GLU A 170 9.63 10.06 2.47
C GLU A 170 9.37 10.22 3.98
N ALA A 171 9.72 9.21 4.78
CA ALA A 171 9.60 9.28 6.24
C ALA A 171 10.46 10.40 6.84
N LYS A 172 11.72 10.56 6.37
CA LYS A 172 12.59 11.67 6.77
C LYS A 172 12.00 13.03 6.37
N ARG A 173 11.49 13.15 5.15
CA ARG A 173 10.84 14.37 4.65
C ARG A 173 9.63 14.75 5.51
N LEU A 174 8.78 13.78 5.83
CA LEU A 174 7.60 14.00 6.68
C LEU A 174 7.99 14.40 8.10
N ARG A 175 9.05 13.78 8.66
CA ARG A 175 9.58 14.14 9.98
C ARG A 175 10.07 15.59 10.02
N LEU A 176 10.83 16.03 9.02
CA LEU A 176 11.30 17.41 8.89
C LEU A 176 10.13 18.38 8.67
N SER A 177 9.18 18.02 7.81
CA SER A 177 7.99 18.86 7.57
C SER A 177 7.17 19.09 8.85
N ARG A 178 7.02 18.09 9.71
CA ARG A 178 6.33 18.26 11.01
C ARG A 178 7.13 19.13 11.98
N HIS A 179 8.44 18.95 12.02
CA HIS A 179 9.34 19.82 12.80
C HIS A 179 9.15 21.29 12.41
N ASP A 180 9.27 21.58 11.11
CA ASP A 180 9.21 22.96 10.61
C ASP A 180 7.83 23.59 10.82
N ARG A 181 6.75 22.81 10.64
CA ARG A 181 5.39 23.26 10.93
C ARG A 181 5.21 23.66 12.39
N LEU A 182 5.77 22.90 13.34
CA LEU A 182 5.70 23.28 14.76
C LEU A 182 6.52 24.54 15.03
N CYS A 183 7.73 24.65 14.48
CA CYS A 183 8.57 25.83 14.66
C CYS A 183 7.85 27.09 14.18
N VAL A 184 7.26 27.06 12.98
CA VAL A 184 6.50 28.18 12.43
C VAL A 184 5.30 28.56 13.31
N ASP A 185 4.58 27.59 13.85
CA ASP A 185 3.45 27.88 14.74
C ASP A 185 3.92 28.47 16.08
N ALA A 186 5.02 27.95 16.64
CA ALA A 186 5.59 28.47 17.89
C ALA A 186 6.18 29.88 17.74
N GLU A 187 6.85 30.16 16.62
CA GLU A 187 7.42 31.48 16.30
C GLU A 187 6.37 32.58 16.14
N LYS A 188 5.13 32.23 15.76
CA LYS A 188 4.01 33.18 15.69
C LYS A 188 3.54 33.65 17.05
N GLU A 189 3.63 32.77 18.06
CA GLU A 189 3.02 32.98 19.37
C GLU A 189 4.05 33.34 20.46
N LEU A 190 5.30 32.90 20.30
CA LEU A 190 6.38 33.04 21.28
C LEU A 190 7.61 33.68 20.63
N SER A 191 8.37 34.44 21.41
CA SER A 191 9.61 35.08 20.95
C SER A 191 10.71 34.97 22.00
N GLY A 192 11.96 35.11 21.56
CA GLY A 192 13.12 35.13 22.44
C GLY A 192 13.33 33.83 23.24
N PRO A 193 13.74 33.93 24.53
CA PRO A 193 14.01 32.74 25.35
C PRO A 193 12.82 31.81 25.53
N ASP A 194 11.61 32.34 25.50
CA ASP A 194 10.39 31.55 25.70
C ASP A 194 10.13 30.56 24.58
N LEU A 195 10.41 30.95 23.34
CA LEU A 195 10.34 30.06 22.18
C LEU A 195 11.31 28.89 22.34
N GLY A 196 12.57 29.20 22.66
CA GLY A 196 13.61 28.20 22.86
C GLY A 196 13.28 27.24 24.01
N ASN A 197 12.79 27.79 25.13
CA ASN A 197 12.37 27.02 26.29
C ASN A 197 11.18 26.11 25.95
N PHE A 198 10.16 26.62 25.27
CA PHE A 198 9.01 25.82 24.86
C PHE A 198 9.45 24.64 23.98
N LEU A 199 10.20 24.91 22.91
CA LEU A 199 10.54 23.88 21.91
C LEU A 199 11.46 22.78 22.44
N ASN A 200 12.35 23.10 23.39
CA ASN A 200 13.42 22.19 23.84
C ASN A 200 13.22 21.61 25.25
N THR A 201 12.22 22.05 25.99
CA THR A 201 11.97 21.52 27.35
C THR A 201 11.05 20.30 27.27
N LYS A 202 11.45 19.22 27.96
CA LYS A 202 10.65 18.01 28.07
C LYS A 202 9.41 18.25 28.91
N ARG A 203 8.29 17.63 28.53
CA ARG A 203 7.00 17.80 29.20
C ARG A 203 6.33 16.47 29.46
N ASP A 204 5.75 16.33 30.64
CA ASP A 204 5.03 15.11 31.03
C ASP A 204 3.78 14.89 30.16
N ASP A 205 3.10 15.97 29.77
CA ASP A 205 1.95 15.96 28.85
C ASP A 205 2.30 15.38 27.45
N LEU A 206 3.59 15.40 27.11
CA LEU A 206 4.16 14.84 25.89
C LEU A 206 4.95 13.55 26.15
N SER A 207 4.63 12.85 27.25
CA SER A 207 5.26 11.59 27.63
C SER A 207 6.77 11.72 27.83
N GLY A 208 7.23 12.85 28.37
CA GLY A 208 8.65 13.14 28.61
C GLY A 208 9.43 13.55 27.35
N MET A 209 8.75 13.77 26.22
CA MET A 209 9.35 14.32 25.00
C MET A 209 9.34 15.85 25.04
N THR A 210 10.21 16.46 24.25
CA THR A 210 10.07 17.89 23.90
C THR A 210 8.95 18.07 22.87
N PRO A 211 8.37 19.28 22.72
CA PRO A 211 7.43 19.56 21.65
C PRO A 211 7.96 19.20 20.26
N LEU A 212 9.25 19.48 19.98
CA LEU A 212 9.88 19.12 18.71
C LEU A 212 9.99 17.61 18.51
N GLU A 213 10.41 16.86 19.53
CA GLU A 213 10.50 15.40 19.48
C GLU A 213 9.11 14.78 19.23
N SER A 214 8.09 15.25 19.95
CA SER A 214 6.70 14.82 19.78
C SER A 214 6.20 15.09 18.35
N ALA A 215 6.45 16.28 17.80
CA ALA A 215 6.06 16.61 16.44
C ALA A 215 6.76 15.75 15.38
N GLN A 216 8.05 15.50 15.56
CA GLN A 216 8.83 14.67 14.65
C GLN A 216 8.36 13.21 14.63
N ASP A 217 8.00 12.67 15.79
CA ASP A 217 7.55 11.29 15.95
C ASP A 217 6.32 10.99 15.08
N SER A 218 5.27 11.81 15.16
CA SER A 218 4.00 11.54 14.51
C SER A 218 3.13 12.79 14.30
N GLU A 219 2.15 12.72 13.38
CA GLU A 219 1.19 13.81 13.18
C GLU A 219 0.31 14.03 14.43
N THR A 220 -0.01 12.97 15.17
CA THR A 220 -0.70 13.07 16.45
C THR A 220 0.18 13.74 17.51
N GLY A 221 1.48 13.47 17.51
CA GLY A 221 2.45 14.16 18.35
C GLY A 221 2.59 15.65 18.01
N LEU A 222 2.50 16.03 16.72
CA LEU A 222 2.45 17.44 16.29
C LEU A 222 1.21 18.14 16.84
N ASN A 223 0.03 17.52 16.73
CA ASN A 223 -1.21 18.11 17.24
C ASN A 223 -1.19 18.25 18.76
N ARG A 224 -0.62 17.27 19.49
CA ARG A 224 -0.41 17.39 20.94
C ARG A 224 0.50 18.57 21.28
N ALA A 225 1.63 18.71 20.59
CA ALA A 225 2.54 19.84 20.80
C ALA A 225 1.86 21.21 20.54
N ARG A 226 1.01 21.30 19.51
CA ARG A 226 0.21 22.51 19.23
C ARG A 226 -0.80 22.83 20.32
N ASN A 227 -1.47 21.83 20.88
CA ASN A 227 -2.41 22.06 21.98
C ASN A 227 -1.68 22.61 23.21
N VAL A 228 -0.51 22.06 23.52
CA VAL A 228 0.32 22.56 24.63
C VAL A 228 0.78 24.00 24.37
N LEU A 229 1.15 24.34 23.13
CA LEU A 229 1.44 25.72 22.74
C LEU A 229 0.24 26.64 23.00
N PHE A 230 -0.94 26.25 22.52
CA PHE A 230 -2.17 27.03 22.70
C PHE A 230 -2.51 27.26 24.18
N ASP A 231 -2.42 26.22 25.01
CA ASP A 231 -2.69 26.32 26.44
C ASP A 231 -1.69 27.24 27.15
N LEU A 232 -0.41 27.17 26.77
CA LEU A 232 0.63 28.06 27.31
C LEU A 232 0.36 29.52 26.96
N VAL A 233 0.04 29.81 25.70
CA VAL A 233 -0.26 31.16 25.22
C VAL A 233 -1.49 31.71 25.94
N ARG A 234 -2.55 30.90 26.06
CA ARG A 234 -3.78 31.26 26.76
C ARG A 234 -3.54 31.53 28.24
N GLN A 235 -2.72 30.72 28.89
CA GLN A 235 -2.35 30.94 30.29
C GLN A 235 -1.62 32.27 30.46
N ARG A 236 -0.63 32.56 29.61
CA ARG A 236 0.12 33.83 29.66
C ARG A 236 -0.76 35.05 29.40
N ALA A 237 -1.68 34.96 28.45
CA ALA A 237 -2.63 36.03 28.19
C ALA A 237 -3.48 36.34 29.43
N ARG A 238 -3.98 35.31 30.12
CA ARG A 238 -4.73 35.48 31.37
C ARG A 238 -3.88 36.07 32.50
N GLU A 239 -2.64 35.65 32.63
CA GLU A 239 -1.70 36.20 33.61
C GLU A 239 -1.41 37.68 33.33
N ALA A 240 -1.18 38.04 32.06
CA ALA A 240 -0.96 39.42 31.65
C ALA A 240 -2.21 40.31 31.85
N GLU A 241 -3.41 39.79 31.57
CA GLU A 241 -4.67 40.48 31.84
C GLU A 241 -4.86 40.72 33.34
N ALA A 242 -4.62 39.70 34.17
CA ALA A 242 -4.68 39.83 35.63
C ALA A 242 -3.65 40.84 36.13
N ASP A 243 -2.42 40.83 35.61
CA ASP A 243 -1.38 41.80 35.97
C ASP A 243 -1.76 43.23 35.60
N ALA A 244 -2.32 43.42 34.41
CA ALA A 244 -2.81 44.72 33.95
C ALA A 244 -3.98 45.22 34.81
N GLU A 245 -4.92 44.34 35.16
CA GLU A 245 -6.03 44.67 36.06
C GLU A 245 -5.52 45.07 37.44
N ARG A 246 -4.61 44.27 38.01
CA ARG A 246 -3.96 44.57 39.30
C ARG A 246 -3.30 45.93 39.28
N LYS A 247 -2.47 46.20 38.27
CA LYS A 247 -1.77 47.48 38.11
C LYS A 247 -2.75 48.65 38.00
N ARG A 248 -3.84 48.49 37.26
CA ARG A 248 -4.89 49.51 37.12
C ARG A 248 -5.53 49.86 38.46
N TYR A 249 -5.81 48.88 39.32
CA TYR A 249 -6.40 49.14 40.64
C TYR A 249 -5.39 49.72 41.63
N GLN A 250 -4.11 49.32 41.54
CA GLN A 250 -3.01 49.93 42.27
C GLN A 250 -2.84 51.42 41.93
N GLU A 251 -2.90 51.76 40.64
CA GLU A 251 -2.84 53.15 40.17
C GLU A 251 -4.05 53.96 40.68
N LYS A 252 -5.26 53.37 40.66
CA LYS A 252 -6.46 54.02 41.20
C LYS A 252 -6.36 54.32 42.69
N ILE A 253 -6.04 53.34 43.53
CA ILE A 253 -5.96 53.57 44.98
C ILE A 253 -4.84 54.56 45.32
N THR A 254 -3.74 54.55 44.56
CA THR A 254 -2.66 55.53 44.70
C THR A 254 -3.14 56.93 44.37
N ALA A 255 -3.88 57.11 43.28
CA ALA A 255 -4.44 58.41 42.89
C ALA A 255 -5.45 58.93 43.91
N ASP A 256 -6.34 58.06 44.41
CA ASP A 256 -7.33 58.44 45.42
C ASP A 256 -6.68 58.81 46.75
N ALA A 257 -5.68 58.05 47.20
CA ALA A 257 -4.95 58.37 48.43
C ALA A 257 -4.24 59.73 48.34
N LYS A 258 -3.58 60.01 47.21
CA LYS A 258 -2.91 61.30 46.96
C LYS A 258 -3.88 62.48 46.84
N ARG A 259 -5.14 62.23 46.46
CA ARG A 259 -6.18 63.26 46.36
C ARG A 259 -6.85 63.53 47.71
N SER A 260 -7.01 62.50 48.54
CA SER A 260 -7.78 62.58 49.79
C SER A 260 -6.94 62.89 51.03
N LEU A 261 -5.62 62.68 50.99
CA LEU A 261 -4.72 62.86 52.13
C LEU A 261 -3.54 63.77 51.77
N PRO A 262 -2.96 64.48 52.76
CA PRO A 262 -1.66 65.14 52.60
C PRO A 262 -0.56 64.12 52.21
N PRO A 263 0.50 64.55 51.49
CA PRO A 263 1.51 63.64 50.92
C PRO A 263 2.12 62.64 51.92
N GLU A 264 2.45 63.11 53.13
CA GLU A 264 3.05 62.27 54.18
C GLU A 264 2.11 61.16 54.65
N HIS A 265 0.81 61.46 54.78
CA HIS A 265 -0.21 60.50 55.20
C HIS A 265 -0.65 59.58 54.05
N ALA A 266 -0.62 60.06 52.80
CA ALA A 266 -0.90 59.24 51.62
C ALA A 266 0.12 58.11 51.45
N ASP A 267 1.42 58.40 51.56
CA ASP A 267 2.47 57.38 51.45
C ASP A 267 2.45 56.41 52.64
N THR A 268 2.16 56.91 53.85
CA THR A 268 2.02 56.07 55.06
C THR A 268 0.82 55.12 54.93
N PHE A 269 -0.32 55.60 54.42
CA PHE A 269 -1.48 54.75 54.14
C PHE A 269 -1.16 53.67 53.11
N LEU A 270 -0.60 54.05 51.96
CA LEU A 270 -0.38 53.12 50.85
C LEU A 270 0.61 51.98 51.19
N ASN A 271 1.58 52.25 52.07
CA ASN A 271 2.62 51.30 52.46
C ASN A 271 2.43 50.70 53.86
N GLY A 272 1.47 51.21 54.65
CA GLY A 272 1.14 50.71 55.98
C GLY A 272 0.45 49.35 55.88
N ARG A 273 0.85 48.40 56.73
CA ARG A 273 0.13 47.13 56.86
C ARG A 273 -1.13 47.33 57.68
N ASP A 274 -2.25 46.82 57.19
CA ASP A 274 -3.55 46.89 57.86
C ASP A 274 -4.06 45.47 58.13
N ASP A 275 -4.40 45.17 59.40
CA ASP A 275 -4.90 43.86 59.82
C ASP A 275 -6.24 43.52 59.14
N ASP A 276 -7.10 44.52 58.88
CA ASP A 276 -8.39 44.33 58.21
C ASP A 276 -8.23 44.07 56.71
N LEU A 277 -7.06 44.37 56.16
CA LEU A 277 -6.63 44.00 54.80
C LEU A 277 -5.76 42.74 54.80
N GLY A 278 -5.83 41.93 55.86
CA GLY A 278 -5.09 40.68 55.99
C GLY A 278 -3.59 40.89 56.11
N ARG A 279 -3.16 41.92 56.86
CA ARG A 279 -1.75 42.30 57.07
C ARG A 279 -0.99 42.65 55.79
N THR A 280 -1.73 43.05 54.77
CA THR A 280 -1.19 43.51 53.48
C THR A 280 -1.31 45.03 53.42
N THR A 281 -0.49 45.66 52.58
CA THR A 281 -0.61 47.11 52.35
C THR A 281 -1.82 47.40 51.45
N PRO A 282 -2.52 48.54 51.61
CA PRO A 282 -3.62 48.92 50.71
C PRO A 282 -3.23 48.90 49.23
N LEU A 283 -1.98 49.26 48.91
CA LEU A 283 -1.45 49.19 47.56
C LEU A 283 -1.42 47.75 47.03
N LEU A 284 -0.87 46.79 47.77
CA LEU A 284 -0.82 45.40 47.32
C LEU A 284 -2.18 44.68 47.41
N PHE A 285 -3.06 45.14 48.29
CA PHE A 285 -4.38 44.56 48.50
C PHE A 285 -5.35 44.90 47.36
N ALA A 286 -5.31 46.12 46.83
CA ALA A 286 -6.21 46.59 45.77
C ALA A 286 -5.86 45.99 44.39
N LYS A 287 -6.30 44.75 44.17
CA LYS A 287 -6.00 43.94 42.98
C LYS A 287 -7.16 43.82 42.00
N ASP A 288 -8.38 44.03 42.48
CA ASP A 288 -9.64 43.91 41.74
C ASP A 288 -10.66 44.91 42.31
N ASP A 289 -11.84 45.01 41.69
CA ASP A 289 -12.88 45.96 42.11
C ASP A 289 -13.32 45.76 43.57
N SER A 290 -13.43 44.51 44.00
CA SER A 290 -13.93 44.15 45.33
C SER A 290 -12.96 44.57 46.43
N THR A 291 -11.66 44.34 46.20
CA THR A 291 -10.56 44.66 47.12
C THR A 291 -10.27 46.15 47.11
N TYR A 292 -10.36 46.80 45.95
CA TYR A 292 -10.27 48.25 45.83
C TYR A 292 -11.36 48.97 46.63
N ARG A 293 -12.63 48.54 46.55
CA ARG A 293 -13.70 49.13 47.37
C ARG A 293 -13.47 48.99 48.87
N LYS A 294 -12.87 47.89 49.31
CA LYS A 294 -12.49 47.70 50.72
C LYS A 294 -11.34 48.64 51.12
N ALA A 295 -10.33 48.78 50.26
CA ALA A 295 -9.24 49.74 50.47
C ALA A 295 -9.75 51.19 50.52
N LEU A 296 -10.74 51.56 49.69
CA LEU A 296 -11.38 52.88 49.75
C LEU A 296 -12.12 53.15 51.06
N LYS A 297 -12.76 52.13 51.66
CA LYS A 297 -13.38 52.30 52.99
C LYS A 297 -12.32 52.65 54.03
N LYS A 298 -11.18 51.96 54.02
CA LYS A 298 -10.03 52.29 54.88
C LYS A 298 -9.44 53.66 54.61
N LEU A 299 -9.33 54.05 53.34
CA LEU A 299 -8.91 55.40 52.98
C LEU A 299 -9.87 56.46 53.56
N SER A 300 -11.18 56.19 53.56
CA SER A 300 -12.17 57.11 54.15
C SER A 300 -12.10 57.19 55.68
N GLU A 301 -11.69 56.11 56.35
CA GLU A 301 -11.42 56.12 57.80
C GLU A 301 -10.18 56.98 58.09
N TRP A 302 -9.10 56.77 57.34
CA TRP A 302 -7.89 57.60 57.40
C TRP A 302 -8.16 59.07 57.11
N GLN A 303 -9.03 59.37 56.14
CA GLN A 303 -9.41 60.75 55.83
C GLN A 303 -10.14 61.43 56.99
N ARG A 304 -10.92 60.69 57.80
CA ARG A 304 -11.58 61.27 58.99
C ARG A 304 -10.59 61.54 60.11
N GLU A 305 -9.58 60.68 60.26
CA GLU A 305 -8.57 60.78 61.31
C GLU A 305 -7.45 61.79 60.98
N PHE A 306 -7.03 61.87 59.72
CA PHE A 306 -5.84 62.61 59.28
C PHE A 306 -6.11 63.60 58.13
N GLY A 307 -7.36 63.70 57.65
CA GLY A 307 -7.73 64.52 56.48
C GLY A 307 -8.37 65.88 56.81
N GLN A 308 -8.14 66.45 57.99
CA GLN A 308 -8.58 67.83 58.24
C GLN A 308 -7.82 68.84 57.36
N PRO A 309 -8.51 69.88 56.86
CA PRO A 309 -8.01 70.71 55.78
C PRO A 309 -6.95 71.70 56.26
N PHE A 310 -6.04 72.04 55.34
CA PHE A 310 -5.66 73.44 55.14
C PHE A 310 -6.68 74.08 54.20
#